data_AF-A0A0F2JL89-F1
#
_entry.id   AF-A0A0F2JL89-F1
#
_cell.length_a   1.000
_cell.length_b   1.000
_cell.length_c   1.000
_cell.angle_alpha   90.00
_cell.angle_beta   90.00
_cell.angle_gamma   90.00
#
_symmetry.space_group_name_H-M   'P 1'
#
loop_
_entity.id
_entity.type
_entity.pdbx_description
1 polymer ?
#
loop_
_entity_poly.entity_id
_entity_poly.type
_entity_poly.pdbx_seq_one_letter_code
_entity_poly.pdbx_strand_id
1 'polypeptide(L)'
;MTDIWLPVFAGEYTPAECMGRGKYVIDGKEYDDCTFCRASCPARDRFKEPDSGLPIKCDMCEENDPGQPPLCVQWCYNEVLIYEEREEEVEEEVRLDEIEIGLESLVDKYGFQKLVDSIARMSQKGSSL
;
A
#
# COMPACT_ATOMS: atom_id res chain seq x y z
N MET A 1 4.74 -18.98 -19.52
CA MET A 1 5.19 -17.93 -18.58
C MET A 1 5.56 -16.72 -19.41
N THR A 2 4.95 -15.57 -19.17
CA THR A 2 5.30 -14.31 -19.85
C THR A 2 6.62 -13.79 -19.29
N ASP A 3 7.55 -13.35 -20.15
CA ASP A 3 8.86 -12.81 -19.75
C ASP A 3 8.73 -11.37 -19.22
N ILE A 4 8.08 -11.22 -18.07
CA ILE A 4 7.84 -9.92 -17.41
C ILE A 4 8.29 -10.02 -15.95
N TRP A 5 9.33 -9.27 -15.60
CA TRP A 5 9.92 -9.22 -14.26
C TRP A 5 9.91 -7.76 -13.77
N LEU A 6 8.81 -7.36 -13.14
CA LEU A 6 8.58 -5.98 -12.73
C LEU A 6 8.20 -5.93 -11.24
N PRO A 7 9.12 -5.54 -10.35
CA PRO A 7 8.78 -5.20 -8.98
C PRO A 7 7.84 -3.99 -8.94
N VAL A 8 6.73 -4.08 -8.21
CA VAL A 8 5.79 -2.98 -8.01
C VAL A 8 5.57 -2.81 -6.52
N PHE A 9 5.93 -1.65 -6.00
CA PHE A 9 5.80 -1.32 -4.58
C PHE A 9 4.41 -0.76 -4.28
N ALA A 10 3.88 -1.13 -3.13
CA ALA A 10 2.64 -0.55 -2.62
C ALA A 10 2.75 0.97 -2.53
N GLY A 11 1.65 1.66 -2.83
CA GLY A 11 1.52 3.10 -2.74
C GLY A 11 0.23 3.47 -2.03
N GLU A 12 -0.42 4.54 -2.47
CA GLU A 12 -1.57 5.10 -1.76
C GLU A 12 -2.82 4.23 -1.79
N TYR A 13 -3.64 4.36 -0.75
CA TYR A 13 -5.00 3.86 -0.71
C TYR A 13 -5.88 4.64 -1.70
N THR A 14 -6.82 3.96 -2.34
CA THR A 14 -7.90 4.63 -3.08
C THR A 14 -9.24 3.95 -2.79
N PRO A 15 -10.29 4.73 -2.47
CA PRO A 15 -11.59 4.17 -2.15
C PRO A 15 -12.37 3.73 -3.40
N ALA A 16 -11.95 4.13 -4.60
CA ALA A 16 -12.68 3.91 -5.83
C ALA A 16 -11.79 3.36 -6.96
N GLU A 17 -12.42 2.69 -7.92
CA GLU A 17 -11.75 2.28 -9.16
C GLU A 17 -11.72 3.42 -10.18
N CYS A 18 -10.78 3.37 -11.10
CA CYS A 18 -10.76 4.25 -12.26
C CYS A 18 -11.94 3.94 -13.20
N MET A 19 -12.49 4.98 -13.85
CA MET A 19 -13.56 4.82 -14.87
C MET A 19 -13.11 4.01 -16.10
N GLY A 20 -11.79 3.92 -16.33
CA GLY A 20 -11.20 3.09 -17.37
C GLY A 20 -9.83 2.58 -16.92
N ARG A 21 -9.50 1.36 -17.33
CA ARG A 21 -8.22 0.70 -17.00
C ARG A 21 -7.38 0.60 -18.26
N GLY A 22 -6.13 1.09 -18.18
CA GLY A 22 -5.20 1.05 -19.29
C GLY A 22 -4.48 -0.30 -19.38
N LYS A 23 -4.32 -0.81 -20.60
CA LYS A 23 -3.43 -1.92 -20.96
C LYS A 23 -2.30 -1.37 -21.81
N TYR A 24 -1.07 -1.81 -21.56
CA TYR A 24 0.11 -1.29 -22.26
C TYR A 24 0.83 -2.39 -23.05
N VAL A 25 1.33 -2.01 -24.23
CA VAL A 25 2.31 -2.80 -24.99
C VAL A 25 3.58 -1.97 -25.04
N ILE A 26 4.65 -2.46 -24.41
CA ILE A 26 5.94 -1.75 -24.32
C ILE A 26 7.00 -2.73 -24.82
N ASP A 27 7.79 -2.30 -25.82
CA ASP A 27 8.83 -3.13 -26.46
C ASP A 27 8.32 -4.52 -26.92
N GLY A 28 7.08 -4.57 -27.43
CA GLY A 28 6.44 -5.80 -27.89
C GLY A 28 5.95 -6.73 -26.77
N LYS A 29 6.13 -6.36 -25.49
CA LYS A 29 5.58 -7.09 -24.34
C LYS A 29 4.22 -6.53 -23.96
N GLU A 30 3.20 -7.40 -23.89
CA GLU A 30 1.88 -7.04 -23.40
C GLU A 30 1.80 -7.16 -21.87
N TYR A 31 1.45 -6.07 -21.21
CA TYR A 31 1.23 -6.02 -19.76
C TYR A 31 -0.27 -6.08 -19.47
N ASP A 32 -0.66 -6.70 -18.37
CA ASP A 32 -2.05 -6.73 -17.92
C ASP A 32 -2.52 -5.34 -17.47
N ASP A 33 -3.84 -5.15 -17.39
CA ASP A 33 -4.40 -3.89 -16.90
C ASP A 33 -3.94 -3.62 -15.46
N CYS A 34 -3.67 -2.36 -15.16
CA CYS A 34 -3.19 -1.91 -13.85
C CYS A 34 -1.85 -2.52 -13.40
N THR A 35 -1.06 -3.16 -14.28
CA THR A 35 0.22 -3.80 -13.91
C THR A 35 1.16 -2.85 -13.17
N PHE A 36 1.32 -1.63 -13.66
CA PHE A 36 2.18 -0.59 -13.09
C PHE A 36 1.52 0.21 -11.94
N CYS A 37 0.24 -0.02 -11.66
CA CYS A 37 -0.48 0.75 -10.65
C CYS A 37 -0.04 0.32 -9.25
N ARG A 38 0.34 1.30 -8.43
CA ARG A 38 0.78 1.11 -7.04
C ARG A 38 -0.36 1.16 -6.01
N ALA A 39 -1.56 1.58 -6.41
CA ALA A 39 -2.63 1.86 -5.46
C ALA A 39 -3.13 0.60 -4.74
N SER A 40 -3.47 0.72 -3.46
CA SER A 40 -4.33 -0.24 -2.78
C SER A 40 -5.78 0.02 -3.20
N CYS A 41 -6.18 -0.59 -4.33
CA CYS A 41 -7.40 -0.26 -5.07
C CYS A 41 -8.43 -1.39 -4.98
N PRO A 42 -9.74 -1.10 -4.85
CA PRO A 42 -10.81 -2.12 -4.82
C PRO A 42 -10.81 -3.08 -6.02
N ALA A 43 -10.26 -2.67 -7.17
CA ALA A 43 -10.21 -3.44 -8.42
C ALA A 43 -9.45 -4.78 -8.38
N ARG A 44 -8.57 -4.99 -7.39
CA ARG A 44 -7.68 -6.16 -7.30
C ARG A 44 -7.20 -6.42 -5.86
N ASP A 45 -6.59 -7.58 -5.62
CA ASP A 45 -6.15 -7.99 -4.27
C ASP A 45 -4.75 -7.49 -3.89
N ARG A 46 -3.94 -7.05 -4.87
CA ARG A 46 -2.57 -6.58 -4.62
C ARG A 46 -2.57 -5.37 -3.67
N PHE A 47 -1.61 -5.33 -2.73
CA PHE A 47 -1.44 -4.29 -1.72
C PHE A 47 -2.57 -4.21 -0.69
N LYS A 48 -3.15 -5.36 -0.35
CA LYS A 48 -4.11 -5.50 0.73
C LYS A 48 -3.76 -6.71 1.58
N GLU A 49 -4.08 -6.62 2.86
CA GLU A 49 -4.08 -7.78 3.75
C GLU A 49 -5.10 -8.82 3.24
N PRO A 50 -4.70 -10.09 3.04
CA PRO A 50 -5.57 -11.09 2.40
C PRO A 50 -6.83 -11.39 3.22
N ASP A 51 -6.75 -11.25 4.54
CA ASP A 51 -7.85 -11.61 5.45
C ASP A 51 -8.78 -10.42 5.71
N SER A 52 -8.23 -9.24 6.00
CA SER A 52 -9.00 -8.06 6.39
C SER A 52 -9.37 -7.17 5.20
N GLY A 53 -8.57 -7.21 4.14
CA GLY A 53 -8.65 -6.30 3.01
C GLY A 53 -8.14 -4.88 3.33
N LEU A 54 -7.43 -4.69 4.45
CA LEU A 54 -6.82 -3.41 4.81
C LEU A 54 -5.71 -3.03 3.82
N PRO A 55 -5.57 -1.74 3.49
CA PRO A 55 -4.54 -1.28 2.57
C PRO A 55 -3.14 -1.46 3.17
N ILE A 56 -2.20 -1.96 2.37
CA ILE A 56 -0.77 -2.04 2.69
C ILE A 56 -0.06 -0.95 1.91
N LYS A 57 0.86 -0.23 2.54
CA LYS A 57 1.72 0.80 1.94
C LYS A 57 3.19 0.46 2.20
N CYS A 58 4.07 0.85 1.27
CA CYS A 58 5.50 0.74 1.45
C CYS A 58 5.99 2.02 2.14
N ASP A 59 6.54 1.88 3.33
CA ASP A 59 7.13 2.92 4.16
C ASP A 59 8.65 3.02 4.00
N MET A 60 9.24 2.23 3.09
CA MET A 60 10.70 2.08 2.97
C MET A 60 11.39 1.52 4.22
N CYS A 61 10.67 0.74 5.04
CA CYS A 61 11.17 0.21 6.30
C CYS A 61 11.70 1.34 7.21
N GLU A 62 10.89 2.37 7.45
CA GLU A 62 11.22 3.55 8.26
C GLU A 62 11.71 3.18 9.69
N GLU A 63 11.37 1.98 10.17
CA GLU A 63 11.80 1.42 11.46
C GLU A 63 13.23 0.82 11.48
N ASN A 64 13.90 0.69 10.33
CA ASN A 64 15.27 0.17 10.26
C ASN A 64 16.28 1.11 10.95
N ASP A 65 17.46 0.58 11.31
CA ASP A 65 18.53 1.42 11.84
C ASP A 65 18.94 2.50 10.81
N PRO A 66 19.30 3.71 11.25
CA PRO A 66 19.71 4.78 10.34
C PRO A 66 20.80 4.35 9.35
N GLY A 67 20.56 4.59 8.06
CA GLY A 67 21.48 4.23 6.97
C GLY A 67 21.39 2.77 6.50
N GLN A 68 20.50 1.95 7.07
CA GLN A 68 20.21 0.63 6.51
C GLN A 68 19.18 0.75 5.37
N PRO A 69 19.47 0.20 4.17
CA PRO A 69 18.49 0.19 3.09
C PRO A 69 17.29 -0.71 3.42
N PRO A 70 16.15 -0.57 2.74
CA PRO A 70 14.99 -1.43 2.95
C PRO A 70 15.33 -2.92 2.80
N LEU A 71 14.63 -3.79 3.54
CA LEU A 71 14.94 -5.23 3.57
C LEU A 71 14.86 -5.89 2.17
N CYS A 72 13.93 -5.43 1.33
CA CYS A 72 13.79 -5.92 -0.05
C CYS A 72 15.02 -5.61 -0.92
N VAL A 73 15.72 -4.52 -0.64
CA VAL A 73 16.99 -4.13 -1.28
C VAL A 73 18.13 -4.96 -0.70
N GLN A 74 18.21 -5.10 0.63
CA GLN A 74 19.25 -5.91 1.30
C GLN A 74 19.29 -7.36 0.80
N TRP A 75 18.12 -7.93 0.51
CA TRP A 75 17.97 -9.31 0.04
C TRP A 75 18.03 -9.45 -1.50
N CYS A 76 18.20 -8.34 -2.22
CA CYS A 76 18.23 -8.35 -3.68
C CYS A 76 19.63 -8.73 -4.20
N TYR A 77 19.97 -10.03 -4.19
CA TYR A 77 21.31 -10.51 -4.59
C TYR A 77 21.75 -10.12 -6.02
N ASN A 78 20.80 -9.89 -6.92
CA ASN A 78 21.08 -9.48 -8.30
C ASN A 78 21.14 -7.95 -8.46
N GLU A 79 21.04 -7.19 -7.37
CA GLU A 79 21.16 -5.73 -7.35
C GLU A 79 20.17 -5.03 -8.31
N VAL A 80 18.99 -5.63 -8.54
CA VAL A 80 17.94 -5.04 -9.38
C VAL A 80 17.11 -3.99 -8.65
N LEU A 81 17.18 -3.98 -7.31
CA LEU A 81 16.62 -2.95 -6.45
C LEU A 81 17.79 -2.19 -5.80
N ILE A 82 17.79 -0.86 -5.93
CA ILE A 82 18.83 0.03 -5.41
C ILE A 82 18.14 1.12 -4.60
N TYR A 83 18.72 1.48 -3.46
CA TYR A 83 18.23 2.53 -2.57
C TYR A 83 19.18 3.72 -2.58
N GLU A 84 18.63 4.93 -2.77
CA GLU A 84 19.37 6.19 -2.76
C GLU A 84 18.55 7.24 -2.01
N GLU A 85 19.21 8.02 -1.14
CA GLU A 85 18.63 9.16 -0.44
C GLU A 85 19.21 10.47 -0.97
N ARG A 86 18.39 11.52 -1.02
CA ARG A 86 18.79 12.87 -1.43
C ARG A 86 18.01 13.92 -0.64
N GLU A 87 18.63 15.08 -0.42
CA GLU A 87 17.99 16.23 0.20
C GLU A 87 17.33 17.09 -0.89
N GLU A 88 16.05 17.41 -0.73
CA GLU A 88 15.29 18.30 -1.61
C GLU A 88 14.51 19.33 -0.77
N GLU A 89 14.46 20.59 -1.22
CA GLU A 89 13.57 21.60 -0.62
C GLU A 89 12.12 21.27 -1.04
N VAL A 90 11.27 20.97 -0.05
CA VAL A 90 9.86 20.59 -0.27
C VAL A 90 8.92 21.46 0.59
N GLU A 91 7.73 21.72 0.08
CA GLU A 91 6.63 22.26 0.88
C GLU A 91 6.09 21.16 1.81
N GLU A 92 5.79 21.50 3.05
CA GLU A 92 5.33 20.54 4.06
C GLU A 92 3.92 20.03 3.70
N GLU A 93 3.81 18.74 3.33
CA GLU A 93 2.54 18.07 3.05
C GLU A 93 2.00 17.33 4.27
N VAL A 94 0.68 17.33 4.46
CA VAL A 94 0.02 16.55 5.51
C VAL A 94 0.03 15.07 5.12
N ARG A 95 0.94 14.29 5.71
CA ARG A 95 0.95 12.82 5.60
C ARG A 95 -0.05 12.25 6.61
N LEU A 96 -0.98 11.42 6.13
CA LEU A 96 -1.82 10.60 7.01
C LEU A 96 -1.00 9.40 7.49
N ASP A 97 -1.17 9.06 8.77
CA ASP A 97 -0.53 7.88 9.36
C ASP A 97 -1.23 6.59 8.87
N GLU A 98 -0.52 5.46 8.89
CA GLU A 98 -1.05 4.17 8.42
C GLU A 98 -2.35 3.76 9.15
N ILE A 99 -2.45 4.09 10.44
CA ILE A 99 -3.66 3.85 11.24
C ILE A 99 -4.84 4.67 10.69
N GLU A 100 -4.62 5.92 10.33
CA GLU A 100 -5.67 6.79 9.80
C GLU A 100 -6.18 6.27 8.45
N ILE A 101 -5.28 5.87 7.56
CA ILE A 101 -5.61 5.26 6.27
C ILE A 101 -6.38 3.95 6.46
N GLY A 102 -5.96 3.11 7.41
CA GLY A 102 -6.64 1.87 7.75
C GLY A 102 -8.08 2.11 8.24
N LEU A 103 -8.26 3.06 9.15
CA LEU A 103 -9.57 3.44 9.68
C LEU A 103 -10.46 4.04 8.60
N GLU A 104 -9.93 4.94 7.76
CA GLU A 104 -10.65 5.52 6.63
C GLU A 104 -11.16 4.42 5.68
N SER A 105 -10.31 3.44 5.35
CA SER A 105 -10.72 2.31 4.50
C SER A 105 -11.88 1.49 5.09
N LEU A 106 -11.93 1.34 6.43
CA LEU A 106 -13.01 0.66 7.12
C LEU A 106 -14.29 1.51 7.15
N VAL A 107 -14.16 2.83 7.29
CA VAL A 107 -15.27 3.78 7.19
C VAL A 107 -15.88 3.71 5.79
N ASP A 108 -15.06 3.75 4.74
CA ASP A 108 -15.53 3.68 3.35
C ASP A 108 -16.25 2.36 3.05
N LYS A 109 -15.76 1.25 3.61
CA LYS A 109 -16.34 -0.08 3.38
C LYS A 109 -17.59 -0.37 4.19
N TYR A 110 -17.67 0.11 5.43
CA TYR A 110 -18.68 -0.34 6.40
C TYR A 110 -19.52 0.79 7.01
N GLY A 111 -19.13 2.04 6.81
CA GLY A 111 -19.74 3.22 7.40
C GLY A 111 -19.21 3.54 8.80
N PHE A 112 -19.10 4.84 9.11
CA PHE A 112 -18.55 5.36 10.35
C PHE A 112 -19.26 4.82 11.61
N GLN A 113 -20.60 4.82 11.61
CA GLN A 113 -21.37 4.36 12.77
C GLN A 113 -21.05 2.91 13.15
N LYS A 114 -20.94 2.03 12.15
CA LYS A 114 -20.66 0.61 12.38
C LYS A 114 -19.24 0.39 12.93
N LEU A 115 -18.28 1.21 12.50
CA LEU A 115 -16.93 1.19 13.03
C LEU A 115 -16.93 1.59 14.52
N VAL A 116 -17.55 2.72 14.86
CA VAL A 116 -17.66 3.21 16.25
C VAL A 116 -18.34 2.18 17.15
N ASP A 117 -19.48 1.62 16.72
CA ASP A 117 -20.21 0.60 17.49
C ASP A 117 -19.36 -0.67 17.72
N SER A 118 -18.51 -1.03 16.75
CA SER A 118 -17.64 -2.19 16.87
C SER A 118 -16.49 -1.94 17.84
N ILE A 119 -15.87 -0.77 17.79
CA ILE A 119 -14.83 -0.34 18.75
C ILE A 119 -15.41 -0.27 20.16
N ALA A 120 -16.60 0.34 20.34
CA ALA A 120 -17.25 0.43 21.64
C ALA A 120 -17.53 -0.95 22.26
N ARG A 121 -18.00 -1.92 21.46
CA ARG A 121 -18.20 -3.30 21.91
C ARG A 121 -16.89 -4.01 22.27
N MET A 122 -15.82 -3.77 21.53
CA MET A 122 -14.49 -4.35 21.81
C MET A 122 -13.89 -3.76 23.10
N SER A 123 -14.02 -2.46 23.31
CA SER A 123 -13.58 -1.77 24.52
C SER A 123 -14.25 -2.33 25.78
N GLN A 124 -15.56 -2.59 25.73
CA GLN A 124 -16.31 -3.20 26.84
C GLN A 124 -15.88 -4.65 27.13
N LYS A 125 -15.42 -5.41 26.13
CA LYS A 125 -14.87 -6.77 26.33
C LYS A 125 -13.43 -6.73 26.86
N GLY A 126 -12.64 -5.74 26.44
CA GLY A 126 -11.26 -5.54 26.88
C GLY A 126 -11.11 -5.09 28.34
N SER A 127 -12.12 -4.44 28.93
CA SER A 127 -12.15 -4.08 30.37
C SER A 127 -12.36 -5.26 31.33
N SER A 128 -12.22 -6.50 30.84
CA SER A 128 -12.37 -7.76 31.62
C SER A 128 -11.06 -8.53 31.79
N LEU A 129 -9.92 -7.96 31.37
CA LEU A 129 -8.57 -8.50 31.55
C LEU A 129 -7.76 -7.62 32.50
#